data_AF-A0A972RM17-F1
#
_entry.id   AF-A0A972RM17-F1
#
_cell.length_a   1.000
_cell.length_b   1.000
_cell.length_c   1.000
_cell.angle_alpha   90.00
_cell.angle_beta   90.00
_cell.angle_gamma   90.00
#
_symmetry.space_group_name_H-M   'P 1'
#
loop_
_entity.id
_entity.type
_entity.pdbx_description
1 polymer ?
#
loop_
_entity_poly.entity_id
_entity_poly.type
_entity_poly.pdbx_seq_one_letter_code
_entity_poly.pdbx_strand_id
1 'polypeptide(L)'
;MTSDDSTTRLMKAVAATGLLLVVAWLAAPKFSNWRSHHLADRLVERIAEAEDTQVKVPLRQLADLGETAIEPLVVAAASERAAVATIARQILDEKIAAWKLLDKDASNEAVATLAIALATHLEKFGTTGKLWAERIALTMIELSDRYPAWQTYVLLEHCSRILAAVPPQGPSLRTLATRPEIGDFPARDQFSAPVPKLESLTRSSEGSLEILTRLQPGIRQDTQNRLTLVTPRRHEAGGSDSRPLDWLPRQNSEAHLNPPPFASDPPPKSLSQKTENATPEPTGSADSQVIDIPTPQDMATRADTLRRLSSDELLLRLHEANFYEAGIIRTVLGKRGFSEAEVALRQQLATPNANDRLRLVETVSQLPASTARRLLRWLLDDESGDVRLRALTALATTNAPDLGELARKLAISDQDPRVAKLASRLLRRK
;
A
#
# COMPACT_ATOMS: atom_id res chain seq x y z
N MET A 1 36.15 57.79 -37.43
CA MET A 1 35.41 56.85 -38.30
C MET A 1 35.64 55.37 -37.90
N THR A 2 35.72 55.04 -36.60
CA THR A 2 35.92 53.65 -36.14
C THR A 2 34.94 53.21 -35.03
N SER A 3 33.94 54.04 -34.71
CA SER A 3 33.01 53.77 -33.60
C SER A 3 31.82 52.89 -33.98
N ASP A 4 31.57 52.63 -35.27
CA ASP A 4 30.34 51.96 -35.74
C ASP A 4 30.49 50.43 -35.87
N ASP A 5 31.72 49.90 -35.94
CA ASP A 5 31.96 48.46 -36.10
C ASP A 5 31.90 47.67 -34.79
N SER A 6 32.09 48.32 -33.64
CA SER A 6 32.07 47.64 -32.33
C SER A 6 30.64 47.33 -31.88
N THR A 7 29.69 48.23 -32.17
CA THR A 7 28.28 48.09 -31.81
C THR A 7 27.62 46.96 -32.59
N THR A 8 27.90 46.85 -33.89
CA THR A 8 27.33 45.79 -34.74
C THR A 8 27.83 44.40 -34.35
N ARG A 9 29.09 44.25 -33.93
CA ARG A 9 29.64 42.99 -33.41
C ARG A 9 29.03 42.60 -32.08
N LEU A 10 28.83 43.55 -31.17
CA LEU A 10 28.17 43.31 -29.89
C LEU A 10 26.70 42.90 -30.07
N MET A 11 25.95 43.56 -30.96
CA MET A 11 24.55 43.19 -31.24
C MET A 11 24.45 41.78 -31.84
N LYS A 12 25.34 41.39 -32.76
CA LYS A 12 25.38 40.03 -33.32
C LYS A 12 25.72 38.97 -32.26
N ALA A 13 26.66 39.26 -31.37
CA ALA A 13 27.01 38.34 -30.29
C ALA A 13 25.83 38.13 -29.32
N VAL A 14 25.17 39.20 -28.89
CA VAL A 14 24.00 39.11 -28.01
C VAL A 14 22.85 38.35 -28.67
N ALA A 15 22.57 38.61 -29.95
CA ALA A 15 21.54 37.90 -30.69
C ALA A 15 21.86 36.40 -30.83
N ALA A 16 23.11 36.04 -31.11
CA ALA A 16 23.54 34.64 -31.20
C ALA A 16 23.45 33.92 -29.84
N THR A 17 23.86 34.57 -28.75
CA THR A 17 23.73 34.01 -27.40
C THR A 17 22.26 33.85 -27.01
N GLY A 18 21.41 34.83 -27.32
CA GLY A 18 19.97 34.74 -27.10
C GLY A 18 19.34 33.57 -27.86
N LEU A 19 19.70 33.37 -29.13
CA LEU A 19 19.24 32.24 -29.93
C LEU A 19 19.68 30.90 -29.34
N LEU A 20 20.94 30.78 -28.90
CA LEU A 20 21.44 29.55 -28.27
C LEU A 20 20.71 29.22 -26.96
N LEU A 21 20.40 30.22 -26.14
CA LEU A 21 19.64 30.02 -24.91
C LEU A 21 18.20 29.57 -25.21
N VAL A 22 17.55 30.14 -26.23
CA VAL A 22 16.21 29.72 -26.66
C VAL A 22 16.22 28.28 -27.19
N VAL A 23 17.21 27.92 -28.01
CA VAL A 23 17.36 26.53 -28.52
C VAL A 23 17.63 25.55 -27.38
N ALA A 24 18.52 25.89 -26.44
CA ALA A 24 18.80 25.06 -25.27
C ALA A 24 17.56 24.87 -24.39
N TRP A 25 16.76 25.92 -24.20
CA TRP A 25 15.52 25.86 -23.42
C TRP A 25 14.45 25.00 -24.10
N LEU A 26 14.29 25.11 -25.43
CA LEU A 26 13.37 24.26 -26.20
C LEU A 26 13.84 22.79 -26.27
N ALA A 27 15.15 22.54 -26.25
CA ALA A 27 15.72 21.19 -26.27
C ALA A 27 15.74 20.52 -24.88
N ALA A 28 15.75 21.29 -23.79
CA ALA A 28 15.82 20.80 -22.42
C ALA A 28 14.77 19.72 -22.06
N PRO A 29 13.45 19.87 -22.34
CA PRO A 29 12.48 18.85 -21.99
C PRO A 29 12.66 17.56 -22.81
N LYS A 30 13.01 17.69 -24.10
CA LYS A 30 13.29 16.52 -24.96
C LYS A 30 14.53 15.77 -24.47
N PHE A 31 15.57 16.49 -24.07
CA PHE A 31 16.79 15.89 -23.56
C PHE A 31 16.57 15.21 -22.20
N SER A 32 15.76 15.81 -21.32
CA SER A 32 15.32 15.21 -20.06
C SER A 32 14.61 13.87 -20.32
N ASN A 33 13.60 13.87 -21.19
CA ASN A 33 12.84 12.66 -21.50
C ASN A 33 13.71 11.56 -22.11
N TRP A 34 14.57 11.93 -23.05
CA TRP A 34 15.53 11.01 -23.67
C TRP A 34 16.48 10.38 -22.63
N ARG A 35 17.01 11.19 -21.69
CA ARG A 35 17.88 10.69 -20.63
C ARG A 35 17.13 9.75 -19.69
N SER A 36 15.90 10.08 -19.31
CA SER A 36 15.08 9.21 -18.45
C SER A 36 14.75 7.88 -19.11
N HIS A 37 14.46 7.86 -20.42
CA HIS A 37 14.24 6.61 -21.17
C HIS A 37 15.49 5.74 -21.16
N HIS A 38 16.67 6.31 -21.47
CA HIS A 38 17.92 5.53 -21.43
C HIS A 38 18.30 5.03 -20.03
N LEU A 39 17.97 5.78 -18.98
CA LEU A 39 18.17 5.31 -17.61
C LEU A 39 17.20 4.19 -17.26
N ALA A 40 15.95 4.28 -17.71
CA ALA A 40 14.96 3.22 -17.54
C ALA A 40 15.42 1.93 -18.23
N ASP A 41 15.89 1.99 -19.49
CA ASP A 41 16.39 0.83 -20.23
C ASP A 41 17.53 0.12 -19.48
N ARG A 42 18.51 0.88 -18.99
CA ARG A 42 19.63 0.32 -18.21
C ARG A 42 19.19 -0.29 -16.89
N LEU A 43 18.18 0.28 -16.24
CA LEU A 43 17.63 -0.29 -15.01
C LEU A 43 16.86 -1.57 -15.29
N VAL A 44 16.12 -1.64 -16.39
CA VAL A 44 15.43 -2.87 -16.82
C VAL A 44 16.43 -3.99 -17.12
N GLU A 45 17.52 -3.68 -17.82
CA GLU A 45 18.61 -4.64 -18.07
C GLU A 45 19.22 -5.14 -16.75
N ARG A 46 19.50 -4.24 -15.80
CA ARG A 46 19.97 -4.63 -14.46
C ARG A 46 18.96 -5.47 -13.68
N ILE A 47 17.66 -5.19 -13.79
CA ILE A 47 16.61 -5.98 -13.14
C ILE A 47 16.57 -7.40 -13.73
N ALA A 48 16.78 -7.53 -15.04
CA ALA A 48 16.83 -8.82 -15.71
C ALA A 48 17.99 -9.68 -15.21
N GLU A 49 19.16 -9.08 -14.97
CA GLU A 49 20.38 -9.75 -14.49
C GLU A 49 20.42 -9.96 -12.96
N ALA A 50 19.75 -9.09 -12.18
CA ALA A 50 19.81 -9.13 -10.72
C ALA A 50 19.14 -10.39 -10.15
N GLU A 51 19.72 -10.95 -9.09
CA GLU A 51 19.10 -12.01 -8.29
C GLU A 51 17.82 -11.51 -7.58
N ASP A 52 16.87 -12.40 -7.30
CA ASP A 52 15.56 -12.06 -6.71
C ASP A 52 15.64 -11.23 -5.41
N THR A 53 16.70 -11.42 -4.60
CA THR A 53 16.92 -10.67 -3.35
C THR A 53 17.34 -9.22 -3.58
N GLN A 54 17.90 -8.90 -4.75
CA GLN A 54 18.49 -7.60 -5.08
C GLN A 54 17.57 -6.75 -5.98
N VAL A 55 16.52 -7.32 -6.57
CA VAL A 55 15.61 -6.66 -7.51
C VAL A 55 14.89 -5.43 -6.92
N LYS A 56 14.72 -5.36 -5.60
CA LYS A 56 13.96 -4.28 -4.94
C LYS A 56 14.56 -2.89 -5.17
N VAL A 57 15.89 -2.76 -5.09
CA VAL A 57 16.58 -1.48 -5.21
C VAL A 57 16.46 -0.89 -6.63
N PRO A 58 16.81 -1.60 -7.72
CA PRO A 58 16.69 -1.05 -9.06
C PRO A 58 15.23 -0.80 -9.47
N LEU A 59 14.25 -1.59 -8.99
CA LEU A 59 12.83 -1.29 -9.23
C LEU A 59 12.37 0.01 -8.55
N ARG A 60 12.88 0.32 -7.35
CA ARG A 60 12.59 1.60 -6.68
C ARG A 60 13.25 2.77 -7.41
N GLN A 61 14.51 2.62 -7.83
CA GLN A 61 15.20 3.62 -8.64
C GLN A 61 14.48 3.87 -9.97
N LEU A 62 13.94 2.81 -10.59
CA LEU A 62 13.12 2.92 -11.79
C LEU A 62 11.87 3.76 -11.49
N ALA A 63 11.16 3.46 -10.40
CA ALA A 63 9.97 4.18 -9.98
C ALA A 63 10.20 5.67 -9.64
N ASP A 64 11.43 6.05 -9.29
CA ASP A 64 11.81 7.44 -9.01
C ASP A 64 11.96 8.26 -10.31
N LEU A 65 12.00 7.63 -11.49
CA LEU A 65 12.02 8.33 -12.79
C LEU A 65 10.67 8.94 -13.18
N GLY A 66 9.61 8.74 -12.37
CA GLY A 66 8.30 9.37 -12.59
C GLY A 66 7.48 8.68 -13.69
N GLU A 67 6.85 9.46 -14.57
CA GLU A 67 5.94 8.94 -15.60
C GLU A 67 6.63 8.05 -16.64
N THR A 68 7.90 8.34 -16.96
CA THR A 68 8.69 7.52 -17.90
C THR A 68 8.97 6.11 -17.35
N ALA A 69 8.77 5.88 -16.05
CA ALA A 69 8.93 4.58 -15.43
C ALA A 69 7.70 3.67 -15.55
N ILE A 70 6.54 4.22 -15.90
CA ILE A 70 5.26 3.50 -15.80
C ILE A 70 5.25 2.27 -16.69
N GLU A 71 5.60 2.42 -17.97
CA GLU A 71 5.64 1.29 -18.91
C GLU A 71 6.68 0.23 -18.50
N PRO A 72 7.96 0.57 -18.22
CA PRO A 72 8.93 -0.37 -17.67
C PRO A 72 8.48 -1.11 -16.40
N LEU A 73 7.80 -0.42 -15.48
CA LEU A 73 7.25 -1.03 -14.27
C LEU A 73 6.10 -1.99 -14.58
N VAL A 74 5.25 -1.67 -15.56
CA VAL A 74 4.18 -2.58 -16.01
C VAL A 74 4.77 -3.82 -16.67
N VAL A 75 5.82 -3.68 -17.49
CA VAL A 75 6.55 -4.82 -18.05
C VAL A 75 7.17 -5.68 -16.94
N ALA A 76 7.78 -5.06 -15.92
CA ALA A 76 8.29 -5.77 -14.76
C ALA A 76 7.17 -6.46 -13.95
N ALA A 77 6.00 -5.83 -13.82
CA ALA A 77 4.81 -6.40 -13.17
C ALA A 77 4.23 -7.61 -13.94
N ALA A 78 4.50 -7.69 -15.24
CA ALA A 78 4.15 -8.83 -16.10
C ALA A 78 5.22 -9.93 -16.14
N SER A 79 6.35 -9.76 -15.44
CA SER A 79 7.45 -10.73 -15.47
C SER A 79 7.04 -12.11 -14.97
N GLU A 80 7.60 -13.17 -15.57
CA GLU A 80 7.47 -14.55 -15.10
C GLU A 80 8.18 -14.76 -13.76
N ARG A 81 9.18 -13.93 -13.44
CA ARG A 81 9.89 -13.96 -12.14
C ARG A 81 9.00 -13.38 -11.06
N ALA A 82 8.44 -14.25 -10.22
CA ALA A 82 7.47 -13.89 -9.18
C ALA A 82 7.95 -12.75 -8.25
N ALA A 83 9.24 -12.72 -7.89
CA ALA A 83 9.82 -11.68 -7.04
C ALA A 83 9.78 -10.29 -7.73
N VAL A 84 10.18 -10.21 -9.01
CA VAL A 84 10.15 -8.99 -9.82
C VAL A 84 8.71 -8.49 -9.96
N ALA A 85 7.81 -9.39 -10.39
CA ALA A 85 6.41 -9.05 -10.61
C ALA A 85 5.72 -8.55 -9.34
N THR A 86 5.93 -9.22 -8.21
CA THR A 86 5.31 -8.84 -6.92
C THR A 86 5.77 -7.47 -6.47
N ILE A 87 7.08 -7.19 -6.52
CA ILE A 87 7.62 -5.89 -6.07
C ILE A 87 7.16 -4.77 -7.02
N ALA A 88 7.18 -4.99 -8.33
CA ALA A 88 6.73 -4.00 -9.31
C ALA A 88 5.23 -3.65 -9.14
N ARG A 89 4.38 -4.66 -8.94
CA ARG A 89 2.95 -4.47 -8.63
C ARG A 89 2.74 -3.69 -7.35
N GLN A 90 3.48 -4.00 -6.29
CA GLN A 90 3.43 -3.25 -5.03
C GLN A 90 3.80 -1.77 -5.23
N ILE A 91 4.87 -1.50 -5.99
CA ILE A 91 5.29 -0.12 -6.29
C ILE A 91 4.20 0.63 -7.07
N LEU A 92 3.57 -0.01 -8.06
CA LEU A 92 2.47 0.59 -8.82
C LEU A 92 1.24 0.84 -7.94
N ASP A 93 0.89 -0.09 -7.03
CA ASP A 93 -0.19 0.11 -6.05
C ASP A 93 0.09 1.35 -5.17
N GLU A 94 1.34 1.51 -4.70
CA GLU A 94 1.76 2.68 -3.91
C GLU A 94 1.69 3.99 -4.72
N LYS A 95 2.08 3.96 -6.01
CA LYS A 95 1.99 5.12 -6.91
C LYS A 95 0.53 5.54 -7.14
N ILE A 96 -0.35 4.60 -7.41
CA ILE A 96 -1.79 4.87 -7.56
C ILE A 96 -2.34 5.50 -6.28
N ALA A 97 -2.01 4.94 -5.11
CA ALA A 97 -2.42 5.49 -3.82
C ALA A 97 -1.93 6.93 -3.61
N ALA A 98 -0.69 7.23 -4.01
CA ALA A 98 -0.15 8.59 -3.98
C ALA A 98 -0.88 9.54 -4.96
N TRP A 99 -1.19 9.08 -6.16
CA TRP A 99 -1.94 9.86 -7.16
C TRP A 99 -3.37 10.19 -6.69
N LYS A 100 -4.01 9.33 -5.87
CA LYS A 100 -5.31 9.64 -5.27
C LYS A 100 -5.28 10.90 -4.37
N LEU A 101 -4.10 11.25 -3.85
CA LEU A 101 -3.86 12.38 -2.94
C LEU A 101 -3.33 13.65 -3.65
N LEU A 102 -2.78 13.51 -4.85
CA LEU A 102 -2.22 14.62 -5.62
C LEU A 102 -3.31 15.47 -6.27
N ASP A 103 -2.92 16.66 -6.72
CA ASP A 103 -3.80 17.55 -7.50
C ASP A 103 -4.22 16.89 -8.81
N LYS A 104 -5.42 17.23 -9.30
CA LYS A 104 -6.10 16.54 -10.39
C LYS A 104 -5.19 16.45 -11.62
N ASP A 105 -4.67 17.58 -12.09
CA ASP A 105 -3.99 17.66 -13.38
C ASP A 105 -2.75 16.76 -13.48
N ALA A 106 -1.93 16.69 -12.42
CA ALA A 106 -0.72 15.86 -12.41
C ALA A 106 -1.03 14.35 -12.34
N SER A 107 -2.13 13.96 -11.69
CA SER A 107 -2.53 12.55 -11.59
C SER A 107 -3.10 11.99 -12.91
N ASN A 108 -3.67 12.86 -13.75
CA ASN A 108 -4.45 12.45 -14.91
C ASN A 108 -3.57 11.79 -15.99
N GLU A 109 -2.44 12.42 -16.33
CA GLU A 109 -1.54 11.94 -17.38
C GLU A 109 -0.87 10.62 -16.97
N ALA A 110 -0.45 10.50 -15.72
CA ALA A 110 0.14 9.29 -15.18
C ALA A 110 -0.85 8.10 -15.16
N VAL A 111 -2.10 8.33 -14.74
CA VAL A 111 -3.14 7.28 -14.73
C VAL A 111 -3.52 6.84 -16.14
N ALA A 112 -3.63 7.78 -17.10
CA ALA A 112 -3.87 7.45 -18.49
C ALA A 112 -2.73 6.61 -19.10
N THR A 113 -1.48 7.03 -18.88
CA THR A 113 -0.29 6.27 -19.30
C THR A 113 -0.27 4.86 -18.69
N LEU A 114 -0.63 4.72 -17.42
CA LEU A 114 -0.71 3.41 -16.76
C LEU A 114 -1.77 2.51 -17.40
N ALA A 115 -2.97 3.04 -17.69
CA ALA A 115 -4.02 2.27 -18.33
C ALA A 115 -3.63 1.78 -19.73
N ILE A 116 -2.97 2.64 -20.52
CA ILE A 116 -2.44 2.30 -21.84
C ILE A 116 -1.39 1.18 -21.71
N ALA A 117 -0.42 1.34 -20.82
CA ALA A 117 0.65 0.36 -20.62
C ALA A 117 0.11 -0.99 -20.16
N LEU A 118 -0.85 -1.00 -19.21
CA LEU A 118 -1.51 -2.23 -18.74
C LEU A 118 -2.26 -2.93 -19.86
N ALA A 119 -3.07 -2.20 -20.64
CA ALA A 119 -3.81 -2.77 -21.75
C ALA A 119 -2.88 -3.33 -22.85
N THR A 120 -1.73 -2.68 -23.07
CA THR A 120 -0.74 -3.09 -24.08
C THR A 120 0.01 -4.36 -23.68
N HIS A 121 0.32 -4.53 -22.39
CA HIS A 121 1.09 -5.68 -21.91
C HIS A 121 0.25 -6.81 -21.30
N LEU A 122 -1.07 -6.69 -21.31
CA LEU A 122 -1.99 -7.58 -20.61
C LEU A 122 -1.84 -9.06 -20.99
N GLU A 123 -1.52 -9.35 -22.25
CA GLU A 123 -1.32 -10.72 -22.73
C GLU A 123 -0.12 -11.41 -22.10
N LYS A 124 0.89 -10.64 -21.66
CA LYS A 124 2.08 -11.15 -20.98
C LYS A 124 1.82 -11.49 -19.51
N PHE A 125 0.72 -11.02 -18.92
CA PHE A 125 0.40 -11.31 -17.53
C PHE A 125 -0.11 -12.75 -17.39
N GLY A 126 0.48 -13.49 -16.44
CA GLY A 126 -0.11 -14.73 -15.93
C GLY A 126 -1.45 -14.50 -15.24
N THR A 127 -2.11 -15.57 -14.81
CA THR A 127 -3.46 -15.52 -14.18
C THR A 127 -3.53 -14.55 -13.00
N THR A 128 -2.63 -14.66 -12.02
CA THR A 128 -2.54 -13.73 -10.88
C THR A 128 -2.31 -12.29 -11.31
N GLY A 129 -1.53 -12.10 -12.38
CA GLY A 129 -1.25 -10.80 -12.95
C GLY A 129 -2.47 -10.13 -13.58
N LYS A 130 -3.29 -10.91 -14.30
CA LYS A 130 -4.56 -10.43 -14.87
C LYS A 130 -5.56 -10.00 -13.80
N LEU A 131 -5.66 -10.74 -12.70
CA LEU A 131 -6.52 -10.35 -11.56
C LEU A 131 -6.05 -9.07 -10.89
N TRP A 132 -4.74 -8.91 -10.74
CA TRP A 132 -4.18 -7.66 -10.26
C TRP A 132 -4.51 -6.51 -11.23
N ALA A 133 -4.36 -6.71 -12.55
CA ALA A 133 -4.69 -5.69 -13.56
C ALA A 133 -6.19 -5.33 -13.56
N GLU A 134 -7.09 -6.29 -13.35
CA GLU A 134 -8.53 -6.04 -13.16
C GLU A 134 -8.79 -5.10 -11.97
N ARG A 135 -8.23 -5.41 -10.80
CA ARG A 135 -8.36 -4.57 -9.60
C ARG A 135 -7.86 -3.15 -9.85
N ILE A 136 -6.74 -3.01 -10.56
CA ILE A 136 -6.19 -1.70 -10.93
C ILE A 136 -7.10 -0.97 -11.93
N ALA A 137 -7.65 -1.67 -12.93
CA ALA A 137 -8.61 -1.10 -13.88
C ALA A 137 -9.86 -0.56 -13.17
N LEU A 138 -10.44 -1.31 -12.23
CA LEU A 138 -11.57 -0.85 -11.42
C LEU A 138 -11.20 0.41 -10.60
N THR A 139 -10.01 0.43 -10.02
CA THR A 139 -9.50 1.60 -9.27
C THR A 139 -9.34 2.83 -10.18
N MET A 140 -8.89 2.64 -11.42
CA MET A 140 -8.76 3.73 -12.39
C MET A 140 -10.13 4.25 -12.85
N ILE A 141 -11.14 3.37 -12.98
CA ILE A 141 -12.53 3.78 -13.26
C ILE A 141 -13.06 4.69 -12.14
N GLU A 142 -12.83 4.36 -10.87
CA GLU A 142 -13.22 5.23 -9.74
C GLU A 142 -12.54 6.60 -9.78
N LEU A 143 -11.30 6.68 -10.27
CA LEU A 143 -10.58 7.95 -10.40
C LEU A 143 -11.06 8.77 -11.59
N SER A 144 -11.66 8.13 -12.60
CA SER A 144 -12.10 8.76 -13.84
C SER A 144 -13.19 9.81 -13.65
N ASP A 145 -13.96 9.73 -12.56
CA ASP A 145 -14.98 10.74 -12.17
C ASP A 145 -14.37 12.13 -11.93
N ARG A 146 -13.06 12.21 -11.70
CA ARG A 146 -12.34 13.45 -11.45
C ARG A 146 -11.78 14.09 -12.73
N TYR A 147 -11.87 13.39 -13.87
CA TYR A 147 -11.14 13.75 -15.08
C TYR A 147 -12.04 14.45 -16.11
N PRO A 148 -11.46 15.27 -17.01
CA PRO A 148 -12.17 15.81 -18.16
C PRO A 148 -12.76 14.70 -19.04
N ALA A 149 -13.96 14.90 -19.58
CA ALA A 149 -14.70 13.88 -20.32
C ALA A 149 -13.90 13.19 -21.45
N TRP A 150 -13.03 13.94 -22.14
CA TRP A 150 -12.20 13.39 -23.21
C TRP A 150 -11.12 12.42 -22.69
N GLN A 151 -10.55 12.67 -21.52
CA GLN A 151 -9.59 11.76 -20.87
C GLN A 151 -10.30 10.56 -20.26
N THR A 152 -11.45 10.79 -19.63
CA THR A 152 -12.31 9.73 -19.10
C THR A 152 -12.66 8.72 -20.19
N TYR A 153 -13.01 9.17 -21.40
CA TYR A 153 -13.31 8.27 -22.52
C TYR A 153 -12.13 7.34 -22.86
N VAL A 154 -10.93 7.91 -23.07
CA VAL A 154 -9.72 7.13 -23.40
C VAL A 154 -9.37 6.15 -22.27
N LEU A 155 -9.43 6.62 -21.02
CA LEU A 155 -9.17 5.79 -19.85
C LEU A 155 -10.15 4.61 -19.76
N LEU A 156 -11.46 4.87 -19.92
CA LEU A 156 -12.50 3.86 -19.87
C LEU A 156 -12.36 2.84 -21.01
N GLU A 157 -11.95 3.27 -22.21
CA GLU A 157 -11.67 2.36 -23.32
C GLU A 157 -10.57 1.34 -22.94
N HIS A 158 -9.44 1.82 -22.41
CA HIS A 158 -8.35 0.93 -21.99
C HIS A 158 -8.73 0.04 -20.80
N CYS A 159 -9.43 0.58 -19.80
CA CYS A 159 -9.97 -0.21 -18.68
C CYS A 159 -10.95 -1.29 -19.17
N SER A 160 -11.82 -0.99 -20.14
CA SER A 160 -12.74 -1.97 -20.71
C SER A 160 -12.00 -3.12 -21.40
N ARG A 161 -10.92 -2.82 -22.13
CA ARG A 161 -10.06 -3.84 -22.75
C ARG A 161 -9.37 -4.71 -21.71
N ILE A 162 -8.93 -4.12 -20.60
CA ILE A 162 -8.35 -4.87 -19.48
C ILE A 162 -9.37 -5.84 -18.90
N LEU A 163 -10.55 -5.33 -18.51
CA LEU A 163 -11.61 -6.14 -17.91
C LEU A 163 -12.12 -7.25 -18.85
N ALA A 164 -12.19 -7.00 -20.16
CA ALA A 164 -12.62 -7.99 -21.14
C ALA A 164 -11.66 -9.18 -21.28
N ALA A 165 -10.36 -9.00 -21.01
CA ALA A 165 -9.36 -10.05 -21.15
C ALA A 165 -9.14 -10.87 -19.86
N VAL A 166 -9.70 -10.43 -18.73
CA VAL A 166 -9.65 -11.18 -17.47
C VAL A 166 -10.81 -12.18 -17.45
N PRO A 167 -10.54 -13.50 -17.28
CA PRO A 167 -11.61 -14.47 -17.20
C PRO A 167 -12.48 -14.16 -15.98
N PRO A 168 -13.82 -14.16 -16.10
CA PRO A 168 -14.71 -13.80 -15.01
C PRO A 168 -14.47 -14.71 -13.80
N GLN A 169 -14.02 -14.11 -12.69
CA GLN A 169 -13.81 -14.82 -11.42
C GLN A 169 -15.11 -14.87 -10.63
N GLY A 170 -15.98 -15.78 -11.02
CA GLY A 170 -17.14 -16.14 -10.23
C GLY A 170 -17.63 -17.52 -10.63
N PRO A 171 -18.41 -18.20 -9.76
CA PRO A 171 -19.22 -19.34 -10.21
C PRO A 171 -20.06 -18.81 -11.37
N SER A 172 -19.70 -19.21 -12.58
CA SER A 172 -20.31 -18.69 -13.79
C SER A 172 -21.81 -18.81 -13.63
N LEU A 173 -22.54 -17.69 -13.70
CA LEU A 173 -24.01 -17.66 -13.78
C LEU A 173 -24.54 -18.48 -14.98
N ARG A 174 -23.66 -19.12 -15.77
CA ARG A 174 -23.99 -20.20 -16.71
C ARG A 174 -24.81 -21.33 -16.09
N THR A 175 -24.72 -21.61 -14.79
CA THR A 175 -25.60 -22.63 -14.17
C THR A 175 -27.05 -22.15 -13.99
N LEU A 176 -27.34 -20.85 -14.17
CA LEU A 176 -28.71 -20.33 -14.17
C LEU A 176 -29.30 -20.15 -15.58
N ALA A 177 -28.48 -20.27 -16.64
CA ALA A 177 -28.93 -20.10 -18.03
C ALA A 177 -29.20 -21.42 -18.76
N THR A 178 -28.75 -22.57 -18.24
CA THR A 178 -29.27 -23.87 -18.68
C THR A 178 -30.62 -24.09 -18.01
N ARG A 179 -31.63 -23.33 -18.43
CA ARG A 179 -33.02 -23.76 -18.31
C ARG A 179 -33.08 -25.10 -19.04
N PRO A 180 -33.30 -26.24 -18.37
CA PRO A 180 -33.55 -27.47 -19.10
C PRO A 180 -34.72 -27.14 -20.03
N GLU A 181 -34.51 -27.37 -21.34
CA GLU A 181 -35.65 -27.42 -22.25
C GLU A 181 -36.66 -28.35 -21.58
N ILE A 182 -37.82 -27.77 -21.29
CA ILE A 182 -38.96 -28.46 -20.72
C ILE A 182 -39.41 -29.42 -21.82
N GLY A 183 -38.75 -30.57 -21.89
CA GLY A 183 -39.27 -31.75 -22.54
C GLY A 183 -40.44 -32.22 -21.69
N ASP A 184 -41.59 -32.30 -22.34
CA ASP A 184 -42.89 -32.76 -21.85
C ASP A 184 -42.80 -33.73 -20.65
N PHE A 185 -43.06 -33.22 -19.45
CA PHE A 185 -43.43 -34.06 -18.33
C PHE A 185 -44.97 -34.14 -18.27
N PRO A 186 -45.55 -35.35 -18.35
CA PRO A 186 -46.99 -35.53 -18.26
C PRO A 186 -47.50 -35.12 -16.89
N ALA A 187 -48.67 -34.48 -16.89
CA ALA A 187 -49.42 -34.07 -15.71
C ALA A 187 -49.45 -35.18 -14.65
N ARG A 188 -48.84 -34.93 -13.49
CA ARG A 188 -48.95 -35.80 -12.33
C ARG A 188 -49.60 -35.05 -11.18
N ASP A 189 -50.87 -35.39 -11.01
CA ASP A 189 -51.69 -35.10 -9.85
C ASP A 189 -51.04 -35.56 -8.53
N GLN A 190 -51.32 -34.77 -7.50
CA GLN A 190 -51.45 -35.15 -6.09
C GLN A 190 -50.26 -35.85 -5.41
N PHE A 191 -49.44 -35.07 -4.70
CA PHE A 191 -48.90 -35.50 -3.41
C PHE A 191 -48.83 -34.31 -2.43
N SER A 192 -49.77 -34.29 -1.49
CA SER A 192 -49.69 -33.49 -0.27
C SER A 192 -48.61 -34.07 0.65
N ALA A 193 -47.62 -33.26 1.00
CA ALA A 193 -46.68 -33.56 2.08
C ALA A 193 -47.02 -32.70 3.32
N PRO A 194 -46.91 -33.25 4.55
CA PRO A 194 -47.38 -32.60 5.77
C PRO A 194 -46.38 -31.56 6.31
N VAL A 195 -46.94 -30.49 6.86
CA VAL A 195 -46.26 -29.39 7.56
C VAL A 195 -45.61 -29.90 8.86
N PRO A 196 -44.30 -29.70 9.09
CA PRO A 196 -43.70 -29.98 10.38
C PRO A 196 -44.02 -28.86 11.38
N LYS A 197 -44.54 -29.23 12.55
CA LYS A 197 -44.70 -28.38 13.73
C LYS A 197 -43.33 -28.01 14.30
N LEU A 198 -43.05 -26.71 14.47
CA LEU A 198 -41.95 -26.22 15.29
C LEU A 198 -42.38 -26.23 16.77
N GLU A 199 -41.82 -27.15 17.55
CA GLU A 199 -41.81 -27.08 19.01
C GLU A 199 -40.66 -26.20 19.50
N SER A 200 -41.01 -25.37 20.48
CA SER A 200 -40.19 -24.43 21.22
C SER A 200 -39.00 -25.06 21.95
N LEU A 201 -37.83 -24.45 21.85
CA LEU A 201 -36.77 -24.56 22.87
C LEU A 201 -36.38 -23.17 23.36
N THR A 202 -37.09 -22.73 24.39
CA THR A 202 -36.60 -21.82 25.42
C THR A 202 -35.45 -22.50 26.17
N ARG A 203 -34.23 -21.97 26.09
CA ARG A 203 -33.17 -22.27 27.06
C ARG A 203 -32.48 -20.98 27.49
N SER A 204 -32.83 -20.60 28.72
CA SER A 204 -32.15 -19.62 29.55
C SER A 204 -30.79 -20.18 29.99
N SER A 205 -29.76 -19.34 29.99
CA SER A 205 -28.53 -19.56 30.74
C SER A 205 -27.97 -18.22 31.20
N GLU A 206 -28.53 -17.71 32.29
CA GLU A 206 -27.81 -16.87 33.24
C GLU A 206 -26.87 -17.74 34.08
N GLY A 207 -25.70 -17.19 34.41
CA GLY A 207 -24.90 -17.63 35.56
C GLY A 207 -23.63 -18.42 35.22
N SER A 208 -22.49 -17.74 35.28
CA SER A 208 -21.34 -18.17 36.13
C SER A 208 -20.21 -17.13 36.05
N LEU A 209 -20.15 -16.32 37.11
CA LEU A 209 -19.01 -15.52 37.54
C LEU A 209 -17.99 -16.41 38.27
N GLU A 210 -16.74 -15.96 38.24
CA GLU A 210 -15.67 -16.16 39.24
C GLU A 210 -15.05 -17.56 39.41
N ILE A 211 -13.72 -17.61 39.21
CA ILE A 211 -12.68 -18.00 40.20
C ILE A 211 -11.42 -18.44 39.44
N LEU A 212 -10.35 -17.63 39.49
CA LEU A 212 -9.01 -18.03 39.96
C LEU A 212 -7.95 -16.93 39.73
N THR A 213 -7.91 -16.02 40.70
CA THR A 213 -6.71 -15.30 41.11
C THR A 213 -5.84 -16.25 41.94
N ARG A 214 -4.59 -16.56 41.55
CA ARG A 214 -3.42 -16.61 42.45
C ARG A 214 -2.11 -17.17 41.85
N LEU A 215 -1.04 -16.42 42.15
CA LEU A 215 0.35 -16.80 42.41
C LEU A 215 1.31 -16.99 41.22
N GLN A 216 2.25 -16.05 41.04
CA GLN A 216 3.65 -16.29 41.47
C GLN A 216 4.49 -14.99 41.58
N PRO A 217 5.55 -14.98 42.43
CA PRO A 217 6.30 -13.79 42.82
C PRO A 217 7.70 -13.65 42.16
N GLY A 218 8.16 -12.39 42.07
CA GLY A 218 9.50 -11.97 42.48
C GLY A 218 10.72 -12.44 41.68
N ILE A 219 11.19 -11.60 40.76
CA ILE A 219 12.62 -11.55 40.40
C ILE A 219 13.10 -10.10 40.49
N ARG A 220 13.91 -9.84 41.53
CA ARG A 220 14.81 -8.69 41.62
C ARG A 220 15.98 -8.92 40.66
N GLN A 221 16.29 -7.96 39.80
CA GLN A 221 17.64 -7.78 39.31
C GLN A 221 18.03 -6.31 39.38
N ASP A 222 18.91 -6.04 40.33
CA ASP A 222 19.83 -4.90 40.36
C ASP A 222 20.66 -4.90 39.08
N THR A 223 20.64 -3.80 38.34
CA THR A 223 21.79 -3.35 37.54
C THR A 223 21.76 -1.82 37.48
N GLN A 224 22.26 -1.21 38.55
CA GLN A 224 22.66 0.18 38.57
C GLN A 224 23.98 0.36 37.80
N ASN A 225 24.03 1.53 37.13
CA ASN A 225 25.22 2.35 36.90
C ASN A 225 26.26 1.93 35.85
N ARG A 226 26.12 2.52 34.66
CA ARG A 226 27.25 3.21 33.97
C ARG A 226 26.72 4.28 33.01
N LEU A 227 26.60 5.51 33.50
CA LEU A 227 26.43 6.72 32.69
C LEU A 227 27.80 7.39 32.55
N THR A 228 28.43 7.24 31.39
CA THR A 228 29.56 8.09 30.99
C THR A 228 29.02 9.37 30.35
N LEU A 229 29.33 10.50 31.00
CA LEU A 229 29.22 11.85 30.45
C LEU A 229 29.95 11.93 29.10
N VAL A 230 29.22 12.24 28.03
CA VAL A 230 29.79 12.75 26.78
C VAL A 230 29.42 14.22 26.68
N THR A 231 30.42 15.08 26.93
CA THR A 231 30.38 16.52 26.68
C THR A 231 30.32 16.81 25.17
N PRO A 232 29.49 17.75 24.70
CA PRO A 232 29.47 18.12 23.29
C PRO A 232 30.69 18.99 22.94
N ARG A 233 31.47 18.50 21.97
CA ARG A 233 32.62 19.19 21.38
C ARG A 233 32.12 20.26 20.41
N ARG A 234 32.39 21.51 20.76
CA ARG A 234 32.23 22.72 19.94
C ARG A 234 33.14 22.60 18.71
N HIS A 235 32.58 22.50 17.52
CA HIS A 235 33.35 22.63 16.28
C HIS A 235 33.19 24.04 15.74
N GLU A 236 34.32 24.73 15.71
CA GLU A 236 34.54 26.03 15.11
C GLU A 236 34.48 25.97 13.59
N ALA A 237 34.13 27.12 13.03
CA ALA A 237 34.13 27.42 11.62
C ALA A 237 35.55 27.37 11.04
N GLY A 238 35.67 26.88 9.80
CA GLY A 238 36.84 27.10 8.96
C GLY A 238 37.07 26.01 7.92
N GLY A 239 37.23 26.42 6.67
CA GLY A 239 37.90 25.59 5.65
C GLY A 239 37.03 25.18 4.48
N SER A 240 36.89 26.11 3.53
CA SER A 240 36.64 25.80 2.12
C SER A 240 37.80 24.96 1.59
N ASP A 241 37.55 23.70 1.22
CA ASP A 241 38.45 22.93 0.36
C ASP A 241 37.64 22.10 -0.63
N SER A 242 37.72 22.52 -1.89
CA SER A 242 37.16 21.84 -3.05
C SER A 242 38.06 20.67 -3.42
N ARG A 243 37.58 19.43 -3.28
CA ARG A 243 38.21 18.25 -3.88
C ARG A 243 37.39 17.76 -5.07
N PRO A 244 38.01 17.51 -6.24
CA PRO A 244 37.32 16.98 -7.41
C PRO A 244 37.05 15.48 -7.25
N LEU A 245 35.88 15.06 -7.70
CA LEU A 245 35.41 13.68 -7.79
C LEU A 245 36.04 13.00 -9.02
N ASP A 246 37.14 12.29 -8.81
CA ASP A 246 37.65 11.28 -9.74
C ASP A 246 37.00 9.92 -9.45
N TRP A 247 35.93 9.59 -10.17
CA TRP A 247 35.40 8.23 -10.25
C TRP A 247 34.90 7.94 -11.68
N LEU A 248 35.83 7.68 -12.60
CA LEU A 248 35.51 6.98 -13.84
C LEU A 248 36.45 5.78 -13.95
N PRO A 249 35.93 4.54 -14.08
CA PRO A 249 36.78 3.44 -14.50
C PRO A 249 37.10 3.59 -15.99
N ARG A 250 38.41 3.61 -16.28
CA ARG A 250 39.00 3.47 -17.62
C ARG A 250 38.46 2.20 -18.31
N GLN A 251 37.87 2.37 -19.49
CA GLN A 251 37.64 1.29 -20.45
C GLN A 251 39.00 0.86 -21.03
N ASN A 252 39.39 -0.39 -20.77
CA ASN A 252 40.34 -1.10 -21.62
C ASN A 252 39.54 -1.92 -22.62
N SER A 253 39.48 -1.42 -23.85
CA SER A 253 39.08 -2.19 -25.03
C SER A 253 40.34 -2.88 -25.55
N GLU A 254 40.35 -4.22 -25.57
CA GLU A 254 41.04 -5.09 -26.53
C GLU A 254 41.15 -6.51 -25.95
N ALA A 255 40.38 -7.46 -26.48
CA ALA A 255 40.82 -8.84 -26.75
C ALA A 255 39.71 -9.69 -27.39
N HIS A 256 39.96 -10.06 -28.64
CA HIS A 256 39.71 -11.36 -29.26
C HIS A 256 38.30 -11.97 -29.27
N LEU A 257 37.66 -11.80 -30.43
CA LEU A 257 36.67 -12.71 -31.01
C LEU A 257 37.30 -14.10 -31.24
N ASN A 258 36.77 -15.12 -30.57
CA ASN A 258 36.85 -16.52 -30.99
C ASN A 258 35.43 -17.11 -30.95
N PRO A 259 34.87 -17.58 -32.07
CA PRO A 259 33.60 -18.29 -32.05
C PRO A 259 33.79 -19.74 -31.57
N PRO A 260 32.92 -20.29 -30.71
CA PRO A 260 32.94 -21.72 -30.40
C PRO A 260 32.35 -22.56 -31.55
N PRO A 261 32.79 -23.81 -31.71
CA PRO A 261 32.29 -24.71 -32.74
C PRO A 261 30.89 -25.23 -32.40
N PHE A 262 30.04 -25.29 -33.43
CA PHE A 262 28.74 -25.97 -33.40
C PHE A 262 28.94 -27.47 -33.14
N ALA A 263 28.61 -27.92 -31.93
CA ALA A 263 28.37 -29.33 -31.64
C ALA A 263 26.90 -29.64 -31.96
N SER A 264 26.69 -30.58 -32.87
CA SER A 264 25.38 -31.09 -33.24
C SER A 264 24.88 -32.06 -32.17
N ASP A 265 23.87 -31.67 -31.40
CA ASP A 265 23.17 -32.58 -30.50
C ASP A 265 22.23 -33.52 -31.29
N PRO A 266 22.16 -34.82 -30.94
CA PRO A 266 21.28 -35.79 -31.57
C PRO A 266 19.80 -35.58 -31.18
N PRO A 267 18.85 -36.02 -32.02
CA PRO A 267 17.42 -35.77 -31.82
C PRO A 267 16.87 -36.48 -30.57
N PRO A 268 15.88 -35.89 -29.87
CA PRO A 268 15.29 -36.48 -28.69
C PRO A 268 14.53 -37.76 -29.05
N LYS A 269 14.86 -38.85 -28.33
CA LYS A 269 14.13 -40.10 -28.36
C LYS A 269 12.71 -39.88 -27.86
N SER A 270 11.75 -40.20 -28.71
CA SER A 270 10.33 -40.35 -28.41
C SER A 270 10.12 -41.39 -27.32
N LEU A 271 9.85 -40.93 -26.10
CA LEU A 271 9.31 -41.77 -25.02
C LEU A 271 7.80 -41.92 -25.27
N SER A 272 7.42 -43.04 -25.87
CA SER A 272 6.06 -43.57 -25.85
C SER A 272 5.66 -43.81 -24.39
N GLN A 273 4.89 -42.88 -23.81
CA GLN A 273 4.17 -43.12 -22.58
C GLN A 273 2.98 -44.03 -22.88
N LYS A 274 3.12 -45.27 -22.43
CA LYS A 274 2.09 -46.29 -22.31
C LYS A 274 0.98 -45.76 -21.41
N THR A 275 -0.18 -45.47 -22.00
CA THR A 275 -1.42 -45.13 -21.29
C THR A 275 -1.91 -46.38 -20.56
N GLU A 276 -1.46 -46.56 -19.32
CA GLU A 276 -2.08 -47.50 -18.39
C GLU A 276 -3.30 -46.81 -17.77
N ASN A 277 -4.47 -47.36 -18.08
CA ASN A 277 -5.76 -47.00 -17.50
C ASN A 277 -5.70 -47.13 -15.97
N ALA A 278 -5.46 -46.02 -15.28
CA ALA A 278 -5.71 -45.90 -13.85
C ALA A 278 -7.15 -45.38 -13.65
N THR A 279 -7.99 -46.25 -13.11
CA THR A 279 -9.30 -45.93 -12.56
C THR A 279 -9.17 -44.75 -11.59
N PRO A 280 -9.88 -43.62 -11.80
CA PRO A 280 -9.80 -42.49 -10.88
C PRO A 280 -10.44 -42.88 -9.54
N GLU A 281 -9.61 -43.00 -8.51
CA GLU A 281 -10.07 -42.97 -7.13
C GLU A 281 -10.77 -41.63 -6.87
N PRO A 282 -11.90 -41.60 -6.16
CA PRO A 282 -12.62 -40.37 -5.85
C PRO A 282 -11.79 -39.51 -4.89
N THR A 283 -10.94 -38.66 -5.45
CA THR A 283 -10.30 -37.56 -4.72
C THR A 283 -11.39 -36.72 -4.07
N GLY A 284 -11.34 -36.68 -2.73
CA GLY A 284 -12.35 -36.08 -1.87
C GLY A 284 -12.81 -34.72 -2.35
N SER A 285 -14.13 -34.55 -2.32
CA SER A 285 -14.82 -33.29 -2.52
C SER A 285 -14.06 -32.16 -1.85
N ALA A 286 -13.41 -31.31 -2.65
CA ALA A 286 -12.90 -30.04 -2.21
C ALA A 286 -14.12 -29.25 -1.72
N ASP A 287 -14.24 -29.19 -0.40
CA ASP A 287 -15.32 -28.54 0.33
C ASP A 287 -15.37 -27.08 -0.13
N SER A 288 -16.25 -26.85 -1.09
CA SER A 288 -16.41 -25.56 -1.74
C SER A 288 -17.09 -24.68 -0.72
N GLN A 289 -16.30 -24.01 0.12
CA GLN A 289 -16.81 -23.04 1.09
C GLN A 289 -17.61 -21.99 0.32
N VAL A 290 -18.93 -22.14 0.37
CA VAL A 290 -19.87 -21.17 -0.16
C VAL A 290 -19.66 -19.91 0.67
N ILE A 291 -19.01 -18.91 0.08
CA ILE A 291 -18.85 -17.60 0.70
C ILE A 291 -20.24 -16.96 0.74
N ASP A 292 -20.85 -16.95 1.91
CA ASP A 292 -22.13 -16.29 2.14
C ASP A 292 -21.97 -14.77 2.00
N ILE A 293 -22.56 -14.20 0.95
CA ILE A 293 -22.50 -12.76 0.66
C ILE A 293 -23.74 -12.12 1.31
N PRO A 294 -23.57 -11.23 2.31
CA PRO A 294 -24.69 -10.62 2.99
C PRO A 294 -25.58 -9.85 2.02
N THR A 295 -26.91 -9.93 2.19
CA THR A 295 -27.83 -9.15 1.37
C THR A 295 -27.72 -7.65 1.70
N PRO A 296 -28.11 -6.75 0.78
CA PRO A 296 -28.12 -5.31 1.07
C PRO A 296 -28.93 -4.92 2.30
N GLN A 297 -30.01 -5.65 2.60
CA GLN A 297 -30.84 -5.44 3.80
C GLN A 297 -30.09 -5.86 5.08
N ASP A 298 -29.35 -6.97 5.04
CA ASP A 298 -28.49 -7.39 6.16
C ASP A 298 -27.37 -6.39 6.41
N MET A 299 -26.78 -5.84 5.34
CA MET A 299 -25.75 -4.80 5.45
C MET A 299 -26.31 -3.51 6.07
N ALA A 300 -27.54 -3.12 5.73
CA ALA A 300 -28.21 -1.95 6.30
C ALA A 300 -28.53 -2.12 7.79
N THR A 301 -29.09 -3.27 8.19
CA THR A 301 -29.38 -3.57 9.60
C THR A 301 -28.10 -3.64 10.43
N ARG A 302 -27.02 -4.25 9.91
CA ARG A 302 -25.69 -4.23 10.55
C ARG A 302 -25.11 -2.83 10.66
N ALA A 303 -25.29 -1.97 9.66
CA ALA A 303 -24.84 -0.58 9.74
C ALA A 303 -25.56 0.18 10.86
N ASP A 304 -26.85 -0.06 11.07
CA ASP A 304 -27.62 0.59 12.13
C ASP A 304 -27.24 0.09 13.53
N THR A 305 -26.89 -1.19 13.70
CA THR A 305 -26.36 -1.68 14.97
C THR A 305 -24.98 -1.09 15.26
N LEU A 306 -24.06 -1.09 14.29
CA LEU A 306 -22.72 -0.53 14.43
C LEU A 306 -22.73 0.99 14.71
N ARG A 307 -23.71 1.74 14.16
CA ARG A 307 -23.87 3.17 14.44
C ARG A 307 -24.15 3.48 15.91
N ARG A 308 -24.63 2.52 16.70
CA ARG A 308 -24.89 2.68 18.14
C ARG A 308 -23.65 2.48 19.00
N LEU A 309 -22.63 1.78 18.48
CA LEU A 309 -21.37 1.54 19.20
C LEU A 309 -20.53 2.82 19.28
N SER A 310 -19.74 2.95 20.33
CA SER A 310 -18.75 4.03 20.44
C SER A 310 -17.66 3.90 19.37
N SER A 311 -16.97 5.00 19.07
CA SER A 311 -15.90 4.96 18.05
C SER A 311 -14.75 4.07 18.46
N ASP A 312 -14.45 3.98 19.75
CA ASP A 312 -13.41 3.10 20.29
C ASP A 312 -13.77 1.62 20.14
N GLU A 313 -15.01 1.25 20.46
CA GLU A 313 -15.51 -0.12 20.22
C GLU A 313 -15.48 -0.49 18.74
N LEU A 314 -15.86 0.43 17.86
CA LEU A 314 -15.78 0.22 16.40
C LEU A 314 -14.34 -0.02 15.95
N LEU A 315 -13.38 0.72 16.49
CA LEU A 315 -11.96 0.59 16.12
C LEU A 315 -11.34 -0.71 16.65
N LEU A 316 -11.73 -1.16 17.84
CA LEU A 316 -11.36 -2.48 18.37
C LEU A 316 -11.96 -3.59 17.50
N ARG A 317 -13.26 -3.50 17.23
CA ARG A 317 -14.00 -4.47 16.41
C ARG A 317 -13.48 -4.56 14.97
N LEU A 318 -12.97 -3.45 14.42
CA LEU A 318 -12.39 -3.42 13.07
C LEU A 318 -11.22 -4.38 12.90
N HIS A 319 -10.48 -4.70 13.97
CA HIS A 319 -9.36 -5.64 13.92
C HIS A 319 -9.82 -7.09 13.71
N GLU A 320 -10.98 -7.44 14.27
CA GLU A 320 -11.54 -8.80 14.25
C GLU A 320 -12.60 -8.97 13.15
N ALA A 321 -13.09 -7.86 12.58
CA ALA A 321 -14.17 -7.86 11.60
C ALA A 321 -13.79 -8.55 10.28
N ASN A 322 -14.74 -9.28 9.71
CA ASN A 322 -14.63 -9.77 8.33
C ASN A 322 -14.66 -8.61 7.32
N PHE A 323 -14.36 -8.91 6.05
CA PHE A 323 -14.25 -7.91 4.98
C PHE A 323 -15.46 -6.97 4.87
N TYR A 324 -16.68 -7.52 4.92
CA TYR A 324 -17.92 -6.75 4.77
C TYR A 324 -18.19 -5.86 5.98
N GLU A 325 -18.05 -6.41 7.19
CA GLU A 325 -18.23 -5.67 8.43
C GLU A 325 -17.18 -4.56 8.59
N ALA A 326 -15.92 -4.84 8.24
CA ALA A 326 -14.85 -3.84 8.24
C ALA A 326 -15.18 -2.65 7.32
N GLY A 327 -15.75 -2.90 6.14
CA GLY A 327 -16.22 -1.84 5.23
C GLY A 327 -17.32 -0.97 5.82
N ILE A 328 -18.29 -1.58 6.51
CA ILE A 328 -19.35 -0.83 7.22
C ILE A 328 -18.73 0.00 8.36
N ILE A 329 -17.85 -0.59 9.17
CA ILE A 329 -17.20 0.09 10.29
C ILE A 329 -16.43 1.31 9.79
N ARG A 330 -15.61 1.18 8.74
CA ARG A 330 -14.89 2.32 8.12
C ARG A 330 -15.85 3.41 7.66
N THR A 331 -16.96 3.04 7.03
CA THR A 331 -17.99 4.01 6.61
C THR A 331 -18.61 4.75 7.80
N VAL A 332 -18.91 4.05 8.89
CA VAL A 332 -19.46 4.66 10.12
C VAL A 332 -18.44 5.58 10.78
N LEU A 333 -17.18 5.17 10.86
CA LEU A 333 -16.08 5.99 11.39
C LEU A 333 -15.84 7.24 10.51
N GLY A 334 -15.86 7.09 9.18
CA GLY A 334 -15.77 8.19 8.23
C GLY A 334 -16.86 9.25 8.45
N LYS A 335 -18.11 8.80 8.64
CA LYS A 335 -19.24 9.70 8.98
C LYS A 335 -19.07 10.41 10.32
N ARG A 336 -18.24 9.88 11.22
CA ARG A 336 -17.88 10.51 12.51
C ARG A 336 -16.62 11.39 12.42
N GLY A 337 -16.08 11.59 11.23
CA GLY A 337 -14.93 12.45 10.97
C GLY A 337 -13.57 11.76 11.17
N PHE A 338 -13.52 10.43 11.20
CA PHE A 338 -12.25 9.70 11.12
C PHE A 338 -11.80 9.57 9.67
N SER A 339 -10.57 9.97 9.38
CA SER A 339 -9.97 9.72 8.07
C SER A 339 -9.48 8.26 7.94
N GLU A 340 -9.40 7.74 6.72
CA GLU A 340 -8.82 6.41 6.46
C GLU A 340 -7.38 6.29 7.00
N ALA A 341 -6.59 7.36 6.90
CA ALA A 341 -5.23 7.40 7.46
C ALA A 341 -5.24 7.27 8.99
N GLU A 342 -6.18 7.89 9.69
CA GLU A 342 -6.33 7.76 11.14
C GLU A 342 -6.77 6.36 11.55
N VAL A 343 -7.68 5.75 10.78
CA VAL A 343 -8.12 4.37 11.01
C VAL A 343 -6.95 3.40 10.84
N ALA A 344 -6.17 3.56 9.77
CA ALA A 344 -4.96 2.75 9.52
C ALA A 344 -3.91 2.94 10.62
N LEU A 345 -3.64 4.18 11.04
CA LEU A 345 -2.73 4.47 12.14
C LEU A 345 -3.22 3.83 13.45
N ARG A 346 -4.53 3.84 13.73
CA ARG A 346 -5.09 3.17 14.91
C ARG A 346 -4.85 1.66 14.87
N GLN A 347 -5.03 1.02 13.72
CA GLN A 347 -4.73 -0.40 13.57
C GLN A 347 -3.25 -0.69 13.84
N GLN A 348 -2.35 0.19 13.40
CA GLN A 348 -0.92 0.07 13.71
C GLN A 348 -0.63 0.30 15.20
N LEU A 349 -1.35 1.20 15.87
CA LEU A 349 -1.23 1.42 17.32
C LEU A 349 -1.76 0.22 18.14
N ALA A 350 -2.62 -0.62 17.57
CA ALA A 350 -3.05 -1.87 18.22
C ALA A 350 -2.03 -3.01 18.15
N THR A 351 -0.84 -2.77 17.55
CA THR A 351 0.22 -3.78 17.50
C THR A 351 0.70 -4.16 18.91
N PRO A 352 0.94 -5.45 19.20
CA PRO A 352 1.35 -5.88 20.54
C PRO A 352 2.76 -5.40 20.92
N ASN A 353 3.61 -5.07 19.95
CA ASN A 353 4.98 -4.62 20.17
C ASN A 353 5.07 -3.15 20.60
N ALA A 354 5.49 -2.92 21.85
CA ALA A 354 5.64 -1.57 22.39
C ALA A 354 6.64 -0.69 21.62
N ASN A 355 7.69 -1.26 21.00
CA ASN A 355 8.67 -0.49 20.23
C ASN A 355 8.07 0.09 18.94
N ASP A 356 7.16 -0.64 18.30
CA ASP A 356 6.47 -0.17 17.10
C ASP A 356 5.50 0.96 17.47
N ARG A 357 4.78 0.82 18.60
CA ARG A 357 3.93 1.88 19.15
C ARG A 357 4.73 3.13 19.53
N LEU A 358 5.92 2.99 20.11
CA LEU A 358 6.80 4.13 20.40
C LEU A 358 7.24 4.88 19.14
N ARG A 359 7.57 4.17 18.05
CA ARG A 359 7.88 4.79 16.75
C ARG A 359 6.66 5.52 16.19
N LEU A 360 5.47 4.96 16.36
CA LEU A 360 4.23 5.60 15.92
C LEU A 360 3.93 6.89 16.68
N VAL A 361 4.29 7.02 17.96
CA VAL A 361 4.16 8.30 18.70
C VAL A 361 4.90 9.43 17.98
N GLU A 362 6.09 9.15 17.43
CA GLU A 362 6.87 10.14 16.69
C GLU A 362 6.14 10.55 15.40
N THR A 363 5.67 9.59 14.62
CA THR A 363 4.88 9.84 13.40
C THR A 363 3.61 10.64 13.71
N VAL A 364 2.89 10.26 14.77
CA VAL A 364 1.66 10.93 15.20
C VAL A 364 1.93 12.38 15.61
N SER A 365 3.07 12.66 16.24
CA SER A 365 3.44 14.02 16.66
C SER A 365 3.69 15.00 15.50
N GLN A 366 3.94 14.48 14.29
CA GLN A 366 4.16 15.26 13.08
C GLN A 366 2.84 15.56 12.32
N LEU A 367 1.73 14.96 12.74
CA LEU A 367 0.41 15.20 12.14
C LEU A 367 -0.14 16.57 12.54
N PRO A 368 -1.17 17.09 11.82
CA PRO A 368 -1.88 18.30 12.24
C PRO A 368 -2.31 18.22 13.70
N ALA A 369 -2.15 19.32 14.44
CA ALA A 369 -2.29 19.33 15.90
C ALA A 369 -3.64 18.78 16.40
N SER A 370 -4.73 18.96 15.65
CA SER A 370 -6.05 18.40 15.98
C SER A 370 -6.04 16.86 15.96
N THR A 371 -5.52 16.25 14.90
CA THR A 371 -5.36 14.80 14.74
C THR A 371 -4.35 14.23 15.73
N ALA A 372 -3.18 14.85 15.83
CA ALA A 372 -2.12 14.42 16.75
C ALA A 372 -2.63 14.34 18.19
N ARG A 373 -3.30 15.40 18.69
CA ARG A 373 -3.87 15.42 20.06
C ARG A 373 -4.84 14.27 20.29
N ARG A 374 -5.75 14.03 19.34
CA ARG A 374 -6.75 12.95 19.46
C ARG A 374 -6.09 11.57 19.56
N LEU A 375 -5.12 11.28 18.69
CA LEU A 375 -4.43 9.98 18.69
C LEU A 375 -3.51 9.82 19.92
N LEU A 376 -2.81 10.87 20.31
CA LEU A 376 -1.94 10.86 21.49
C LEU A 376 -2.72 10.63 22.78
N ARG A 377 -3.95 11.14 22.90
CA ARG A 377 -4.81 10.86 24.06
C ARG A 377 -5.07 9.37 24.24
N TRP A 378 -5.32 8.63 23.17
CA TRP A 378 -5.52 7.19 23.27
C TRP A 378 -4.25 6.47 23.73
N LEU A 379 -3.07 6.94 23.31
CA LEU A 379 -1.80 6.39 23.77
C LEU A 379 -1.46 6.73 25.22
N LEU A 380 -2.23 7.60 25.87
CA LEU A 380 -2.14 7.79 27.33
C LEU A 380 -2.80 6.66 28.11
N ASP A 381 -3.61 5.82 27.46
CA ASP A 381 -4.20 4.62 28.07
C ASP A 381 -3.47 3.33 27.63
N ASP A 382 -2.30 3.44 26.97
CA ASP A 382 -1.48 2.29 26.54
C ASP A 382 -1.02 1.46 27.74
N GLU A 383 -0.88 0.14 27.58
CA GLU A 383 -0.37 -0.74 28.63
C GLU A 383 1.08 -0.42 29.03
N SER A 384 1.91 0.00 28.06
CA SER A 384 3.32 0.33 28.27
C SER A 384 3.51 1.73 28.85
N GLY A 385 4.15 1.81 30.02
CA GLY A 385 4.50 3.08 30.66
C GLY A 385 5.41 3.97 29.81
N ASP A 386 6.30 3.39 28.99
CA ASP A 386 7.16 4.17 28.09
C ASP A 386 6.37 4.84 26.95
N VAL A 387 5.36 4.14 26.39
CA VAL A 387 4.46 4.69 25.37
C VAL A 387 3.65 5.83 25.97
N ARG A 388 3.04 5.63 27.15
CA ARG A 388 2.30 6.69 27.86
C ARG A 388 3.17 7.91 28.16
N LEU A 389 4.41 7.70 28.62
CA LEU A 389 5.36 8.77 28.91
C LEU A 389 5.71 9.59 27.65
N ARG A 390 6.01 8.92 26.54
CA ARG A 390 6.33 9.58 25.26
C ARG A 390 5.11 10.30 24.70
N ALA A 391 3.94 9.68 24.77
CA ALA A 391 2.68 10.28 24.34
C ALA A 391 2.33 11.54 25.15
N LEU A 392 2.48 11.52 26.48
CA LEU A 392 2.28 12.69 27.34
C LEU A 392 3.26 13.82 27.02
N THR A 393 4.51 13.46 26.73
CA THR A 393 5.54 14.43 26.33
C THR A 393 5.18 15.09 24.99
N ALA A 394 4.79 14.29 23.99
CA ALA A 394 4.34 14.81 22.70
C ALA A 394 3.05 15.64 22.83
N LEU A 395 2.10 15.21 23.65
CA LEU A 395 0.86 15.97 23.87
C LEU A 395 1.15 17.35 24.49
N ALA A 396 2.14 17.43 25.38
CA ALA A 396 2.57 18.69 25.97
C ALA A 396 3.14 19.69 24.94
N THR A 397 3.78 19.23 23.86
CA THR A 397 4.28 20.13 22.80
C THR A 397 3.16 20.62 21.87
N THR A 398 2.04 19.89 21.77
CA THR A 398 0.90 20.31 20.95
C THR A 398 0.02 21.39 21.57
N ASN A 399 0.32 21.85 22.79
CA ASN A 399 -0.47 22.81 23.57
C ASN A 399 -1.98 22.41 23.64
N ALA A 400 -2.24 21.15 24.01
CA ALA A 400 -3.60 20.66 24.13
C ALA A 400 -4.36 21.39 25.27
N PRO A 401 -5.57 21.94 25.01
CA PRO A 401 -6.29 22.75 26.00
C PRO A 401 -6.63 21.95 27.27
N ASP A 402 -6.95 20.68 27.09
CA ASP A 402 -7.33 19.69 28.10
C ASP A 402 -6.13 19.04 28.82
N LEU A 403 -4.89 19.39 28.47
CA LEU A 403 -3.68 18.79 29.05
C LEU A 403 -3.65 18.88 30.58
N GLY A 404 -4.23 19.93 31.17
CA GLY A 404 -4.25 20.10 32.63
C GLY A 404 -5.07 19.03 33.33
N GLU A 405 -6.25 18.70 32.80
CA GLU A 405 -7.12 17.68 33.39
C GLU A 405 -6.53 16.28 33.19
N LEU A 406 -6.01 16.00 31.99
CA LEU A 406 -5.33 14.74 31.70
C LEU A 406 -4.10 14.53 32.59
N ALA A 407 -3.26 15.56 32.76
CA ALA A 407 -2.11 15.49 33.65
C ALA A 407 -2.52 15.31 35.12
N ARG A 408 -3.63 15.92 35.56
CA ARG A 408 -4.16 15.68 36.92
C ARG A 408 -4.59 14.24 37.12
N LYS A 409 -5.33 13.66 36.17
CA LYS A 409 -5.74 12.24 36.20
C LYS A 409 -4.50 11.34 36.29
N LEU A 410 -3.55 11.49 35.36
CA LEU A 410 -2.34 10.65 35.30
C LEU A 410 -1.43 10.82 36.53
N ALA A 411 -1.33 12.02 37.11
CA ALA A 411 -0.55 12.24 38.31
C ALA A 411 -1.06 11.44 39.53
N ILE A 412 -2.36 11.13 39.56
CA ILE A 412 -3.01 10.42 40.66
C ILE A 412 -3.10 8.92 40.37
N SER A 413 -3.45 8.54 39.13
CA SER A 413 -3.86 7.17 38.80
C SER A 413 -2.88 6.36 37.98
N ASP A 414 -1.82 6.96 37.41
CA ASP A 414 -0.89 6.19 36.56
C ASP A 414 0.00 5.28 37.41
N GLN A 415 0.12 4.02 36.98
CA GLN A 415 0.92 3.00 37.67
C GLN A 415 2.44 3.21 37.48
N ASP A 416 2.87 3.88 36.40
CA ASP A 416 4.27 4.20 36.18
C ASP A 416 4.65 5.52 36.90
N PRO A 417 5.52 5.48 37.92
CA PRO A 417 5.89 6.66 38.70
C PRO A 417 6.56 7.75 37.85
N ARG A 418 7.18 7.40 36.71
CA ARG A 418 7.79 8.37 35.78
C ARG A 418 6.73 9.20 35.07
N VAL A 419 5.64 8.56 34.64
CA VAL A 419 4.49 9.23 34.01
C VAL A 419 3.80 10.15 35.02
N ALA A 420 3.48 9.64 36.21
CA ALA A 420 2.86 10.43 37.28
C ALA A 420 3.71 11.65 37.69
N LYS A 421 5.03 11.49 37.77
CA LYS A 421 5.98 12.58 38.05
C LYS A 421 6.05 13.61 36.92
N LEU A 422 6.04 13.19 35.65
CA LEU A 422 5.97 14.13 34.52
C LEU A 422 4.65 14.91 34.54
N ALA A 423 3.54 14.22 34.73
CA ALA A 423 2.22 14.82 34.82
C ALA A 423 2.14 15.88 35.94
N SER A 424 2.64 15.54 37.14
CA SER A 424 2.75 16.47 38.27
C SER A 424 3.60 17.71 37.95
N ARG A 425 4.67 17.57 37.16
CA ARG A 425 5.50 18.70 36.72
C ARG A 425 4.77 19.60 35.72
N LEU A 426 4.00 19.01 34.80
CA LEU A 426 3.21 19.77 33.84
C LEU A 426 2.14 20.63 34.54
N LEU A 427 1.53 20.12 35.62
CA LEU A 427 0.56 20.87 36.43
C LEU A 427 1.18 22.09 37.13
N ARG A 428 2.46 22.04 37.51
CA ARG A 428 3.15 23.16 38.19
C ARG A 428 3.66 24.25 37.23
N ARG A 429 3.70 23.96 35.93
CA ARG A 429 4.20 24.90 34.90
C ARG A 429 3.10 25.76 34.29
N LYS A 430 1.85 25.36 34.44
CA LYS A 430 0.68 26.21 34.19
C LYS A 430 0.46 27.08 35.42
#